data_AF-K0ZUP0-F1
#
_entry.id   AF-K0ZUP0-F1
#
_cell.length_a   1.000
_cell.length_b   1.000
_cell.length_c   1.000
_cell.angle_alpha   90.00
_cell.angle_beta   90.00
_cell.angle_gamma   90.00
#
_symmetry.space_group_name_H-M   'P 1'
#
loop_
_entity.id
_entity.type
_entity.pdbx_description
1 polymer ?
#
loop_
_entity_poly.entity_id
_entity_poly.type
_entity_poly.pdbx_seq_one_letter_code
_entity_poly.pdbx_strand_id
1 'polypeptide(L)'
;KDANGAVAGGPMHYILLGMGEKWRPLAIFFALAGVLVALLGIGTFTQVNSITESIQNTAQVDPAITALILSIFVGIAVFGGLKSISKVSTAVVPFMAIVYILGTLTVILFNIEKIPATLALIFTSAFSPTAAVGGFAGASIRMAIQNGVARGVFSNESGLGSAPIAAAAAKTNEPVEQGLISMTGTFIDTLIICTLTGLTILVTGVWSGDLNGVALTQSAFSTVFSHFGPALLTIFLVLFAFTTILGWNYYGERCFEFLFGVRFIWLYRVVFVVMVLLGGFIELDMVWIIADIVNALMALPNLIALLVLSPVVIAETKKYFKH
;
A
#
# COMPACT_ATOMS: atom_id res chain seq x y z
N LYS A 1 -4.21 5.62 24.79
CA LYS A 1 -3.13 6.64 24.72
C LYS A 1 -1.84 5.98 25.18
N ASP A 2 -0.71 6.33 24.57
CA ASP A 2 0.60 5.87 25.00
C ASP A 2 1.08 6.62 26.26
N ALA A 3 2.24 6.22 26.79
CA ALA A 3 2.86 6.83 27.97
C ALA A 3 3.22 8.31 27.79
N ASN A 4 3.27 8.82 26.56
CA ASN A 4 3.51 10.22 26.23
C ASN A 4 2.22 10.99 25.93
N GLY A 5 1.05 10.37 26.16
CA GLY A 5 -0.26 10.97 25.95
C GLY A 5 -0.72 11.02 24.49
N ALA A 6 0.04 10.46 23.54
CA ALA A 6 -0.37 10.36 22.15
C ALA A 6 -1.42 9.25 21.99
N VAL A 7 -2.28 9.37 20.98
CA VAL A 7 -3.26 8.31 20.69
C VAL A 7 -2.52 7.11 20.11
N ALA A 8 -2.77 5.94 20.70
CA ALA A 8 -2.27 4.66 20.25
C ALA A 8 -3.50 3.77 20.05
N GLY A 9 -3.71 3.34 18.81
CA GLY A 9 -4.86 2.55 18.40
C GLY A 9 -4.49 1.68 17.20
N GLY A 10 -5.35 0.72 16.90
CA GLY A 10 -5.08 -0.31 15.89
C GLY A 10 -5.54 -1.69 16.37
N PRO A 11 -5.36 -2.73 15.55
CA PRO A 11 -5.83 -4.08 15.84
C PRO A 11 -5.32 -4.69 17.12
N MET A 12 -4.04 -4.51 17.45
CA MET A 12 -3.48 -4.96 18.73
C MET A 12 -4.24 -4.43 19.95
N HIS A 13 -4.81 -3.22 19.86
CA HIS A 13 -5.61 -2.64 20.94
C HIS A 13 -7.06 -3.12 20.93
N TYR A 14 -7.74 -3.09 19.78
CA TYR A 14 -9.15 -3.51 19.78
C TYR A 14 -9.30 -5.02 20.04
N ILE A 15 -8.28 -5.85 19.75
CA ILE A 15 -8.27 -7.28 20.09
C ILE A 15 -8.34 -7.43 21.61
N LEU A 16 -7.49 -6.72 22.34
CA LEU A 16 -7.50 -6.77 23.80
C LEU A 16 -8.77 -6.16 24.41
N LEU A 17 -9.16 -4.98 23.92
CA LEU A 17 -10.30 -4.23 24.48
C LEU A 17 -11.64 -4.88 24.15
N GLY A 18 -11.78 -5.46 22.95
CA GLY A 18 -13.03 -6.05 22.48
C GLY A 18 -13.17 -7.54 22.78
N MET A 19 -12.08 -8.31 22.66
CA MET A 19 -12.12 -9.78 22.83
C MET A 19 -11.66 -10.22 24.23
N GLY A 20 -10.96 -9.34 24.96
CA GLY A 20 -10.47 -9.55 26.32
C GLY A 20 -9.02 -10.04 26.41
N GLU A 21 -8.45 -9.96 27.61
CA GLU A 21 -7.04 -10.25 27.91
C GLU A 21 -6.56 -11.64 27.49
N LYS A 22 -7.45 -12.64 27.46
CA LYS A 22 -7.14 -14.00 26.98
C LYS A 22 -6.66 -14.04 25.52
N TRP A 23 -6.97 -13.03 24.71
CA TRP A 23 -6.54 -12.91 23.31
C TRP A 23 -5.26 -12.10 23.12
N ARG A 24 -4.55 -11.77 24.21
CA ARG A 24 -3.24 -11.11 24.16
C ARG A 24 -2.23 -11.77 23.22
N PRO A 25 -2.15 -13.12 23.11
CA PRO A 25 -1.28 -13.74 22.11
C PRO A 25 -1.60 -13.32 20.67
N LEU A 26 -2.88 -13.16 20.32
CA LEU A 26 -3.31 -12.72 18.99
C LEU A 26 -2.97 -11.25 18.73
N ALA A 27 -3.11 -10.39 19.74
CA ALA A 27 -2.70 -8.98 19.66
C ALA A 27 -1.17 -8.83 19.50
N ILE A 28 -0.39 -9.62 20.24
CA ILE A 28 1.08 -9.67 20.11
C ILE A 28 1.46 -10.17 18.71
N PHE A 29 0.78 -11.21 18.22
CA PHE A 29 1.02 -11.73 16.88
C PHE A 29 0.76 -10.68 15.79
N PHE A 30 -0.36 -9.96 15.87
CA PHE A 30 -0.65 -8.85 14.96
C PHE A 30 0.45 -7.79 15.01
N ALA A 31 0.86 -7.37 16.22
CA ALA A 31 1.86 -6.32 16.37
C ALA A 31 3.23 -6.76 15.82
N LEU A 32 3.65 -8.00 16.05
CA LEU A 32 4.88 -8.55 15.48
C LEU A 32 4.80 -8.58 13.94
N ALA A 33 3.70 -9.08 13.39
CA ALA A 33 3.49 -9.10 11.94
C ALA A 33 3.48 -7.69 11.34
N GLY A 34 2.84 -6.72 12.00
CA GLY A 34 2.82 -5.32 11.56
C GLY A 34 4.21 -4.67 11.55
N VAL A 35 5.08 -5.00 12.52
CA VAL A 35 6.49 -4.59 12.48
C VAL A 35 7.21 -5.22 11.29
N LEU A 36 6.99 -6.51 11.01
CA LEU A 36 7.58 -7.19 9.86
C LEU A 36 7.10 -6.61 8.53
N VAL A 37 5.81 -6.31 8.37
CA VAL A 37 5.28 -5.68 7.15
C VAL A 37 5.91 -4.30 6.93
N ALA A 38 6.07 -3.52 8.00
CA ALA A 38 6.73 -2.22 7.91
C ALA A 38 8.21 -2.34 7.47
N LEU A 39 8.94 -3.33 8.02
CA LEU A 39 10.39 -3.48 7.80
C LEU A 39 10.78 -4.28 6.55
N LEU A 40 9.92 -5.15 6.06
CA LEU A 40 10.25 -6.14 5.02
C LEU A 40 9.27 -6.15 3.84
N GLY A 41 8.07 -5.59 4.01
CA GLY A 41 6.99 -5.67 3.02
C GLY A 41 6.63 -4.32 2.41
N ILE A 42 5.33 -4.02 2.41
CA ILE A 42 4.71 -2.82 1.81
C ILE A 42 5.41 -1.53 2.25
N GLY A 43 5.91 -1.49 3.48
CA GLY A 43 6.44 -0.27 4.09
C GLY A 43 7.83 0.14 3.67
N THR A 44 8.63 -0.75 3.11
CA THR A 44 10.06 -0.49 2.84
C THR A 44 10.52 -1.12 1.54
N PHE A 45 10.80 -2.42 1.52
CA PHE A 45 11.51 -3.06 0.39
C PHE A 45 10.82 -2.85 -0.96
N THR A 46 9.51 -3.02 -1.04
CA THR A 46 8.75 -2.83 -2.29
C THR A 46 8.83 -1.40 -2.80
N GLN A 47 8.80 -0.42 -1.88
CA GLN A 47 8.82 1.00 -2.19
C GLN A 47 10.21 1.45 -2.62
N VAL A 48 11.24 1.04 -1.88
CA VAL A 48 12.64 1.35 -2.20
C VAL A 48 13.01 0.77 -3.55
N ASN A 49 12.71 -0.51 -3.78
CA ASN A 49 13.02 -1.18 -5.04
C ASN A 49 12.36 -0.46 -6.24
N SER A 50 11.08 -0.11 -6.11
CA SER A 50 10.36 0.66 -7.14
C SER A 50 11.02 2.01 -7.42
N ILE A 51 11.44 2.74 -6.36
CA ILE A 51 12.13 4.03 -6.50
C ILE A 51 13.47 3.86 -7.22
N THR A 52 14.28 2.90 -6.79
CA THR A 52 15.61 2.68 -7.35
C THR A 52 15.54 2.24 -8.80
N GLU A 53 14.61 1.35 -9.16
CA GLU A 53 14.39 0.92 -10.54
C GLU A 53 13.94 2.10 -11.41
N SER A 54 12.99 2.90 -10.93
CA SER A 54 12.46 4.04 -11.67
C SER A 54 13.52 5.08 -12.00
N ILE A 55 14.36 5.41 -11.00
CA ILE A 55 15.44 6.39 -11.14
C ILE A 55 16.57 5.82 -12.01
N GLN A 56 16.91 4.54 -11.87
CA GLN A 56 17.91 3.89 -12.72
C GLN A 56 17.47 3.91 -14.19
N ASN A 57 16.21 3.56 -14.49
CA ASN A 57 15.68 3.55 -15.86
C ASN A 57 15.71 4.93 -16.51
N THR A 58 15.36 5.98 -15.75
CA THR A 58 15.21 7.34 -16.29
C THR A 58 16.50 8.16 -16.28
N ALA A 59 17.26 8.08 -15.18
CA ALA A 59 18.41 8.95 -14.93
C ALA A 59 19.74 8.19 -14.87
N GLN A 60 19.72 6.86 -15.03
CA GLN A 60 20.92 5.99 -15.01
C GLN A 60 21.77 6.15 -13.74
N VAL A 61 21.12 6.52 -12.63
CA VAL A 61 21.77 6.62 -11.30
C VAL A 61 21.79 5.24 -10.67
N ASP A 62 22.93 4.90 -10.06
CA ASP A 62 23.12 3.63 -9.37
C ASP A 62 22.06 3.42 -8.26
N PRO A 63 21.42 2.24 -8.18
CA PRO A 63 20.44 1.90 -7.15
C PRO A 63 20.93 2.11 -5.72
N ALA A 64 22.22 1.82 -5.43
CA ALA A 64 22.80 1.98 -4.10
C ALA A 64 22.88 3.46 -3.69
N ILE A 65 23.24 4.34 -4.64
CA ILE A 65 23.28 5.79 -4.41
C ILE A 65 21.86 6.31 -4.14
N THR A 66 20.89 5.84 -4.93
CA THR A 66 19.49 6.23 -4.77
C THR A 66 18.93 5.78 -3.42
N ALA A 67 19.17 4.53 -3.02
CA ALA A 67 18.76 4.00 -1.72
C ALA A 67 19.43 4.74 -0.55
N LEU A 68 20.71 5.12 -0.69
CA LEU A 68 21.42 5.93 0.30
C LEU A 68 20.77 7.30 0.48
N ILE A 69 20.54 8.03 -0.61
CA ILE A 69 19.89 9.35 -0.57
C ILE A 69 18.49 9.24 0.03
N LEU A 70 17.71 8.24 -0.40
CA LEU A 70 16.37 7.97 0.12
C LEU A 70 16.40 7.72 1.64
N SER A 71 17.32 6.89 2.12
CA SER A 71 17.45 6.59 3.56
C SER A 71 17.76 7.82 4.41
N ILE A 72 18.54 8.78 3.88
CA ILE A 72 18.84 10.05 4.56
C ILE A 72 17.56 10.89 4.69
N PHE A 73 16.81 11.06 3.59
CA PHE A 73 15.55 11.82 3.62
C PHE A 73 14.50 11.17 4.53
N VAL A 74 14.36 9.85 4.47
CA VAL A 74 13.49 9.10 5.37
C VAL A 74 13.93 9.29 6.82
N GLY A 75 15.23 9.18 7.11
CA GLY A 75 15.79 9.42 8.44
C GLY A 75 15.41 10.79 8.99
N ILE A 76 15.62 11.86 8.22
CA ILE A 76 15.24 13.23 8.62
C ILE A 76 13.75 13.30 8.96
N ALA A 77 12.88 12.74 8.11
CA ALA A 77 11.44 12.78 8.32
C ALA A 77 10.98 11.96 9.54
N VAL A 78 11.48 10.74 9.67
CA VAL A 78 11.14 9.77 10.73
C VAL A 78 11.58 10.26 12.11
N PHE A 79 12.79 10.81 12.23
CA PHE A 79 13.24 11.40 13.49
C PHE A 79 12.49 12.70 13.84
N GLY A 80 11.93 13.40 12.85
CA GLY A 80 10.98 14.51 13.05
C GLY A 80 9.61 14.11 13.62
N GLY A 81 9.28 12.82 13.67
CA GLY A 81 8.06 12.25 14.25
C GLY A 81 6.77 12.56 13.46
N LEU A 82 5.62 12.20 14.05
CA LEU A 82 4.31 12.20 13.37
C LEU A 82 3.91 13.57 12.78
N LYS A 83 4.28 14.69 13.42
CA LYS A 83 3.98 16.03 12.90
C LYS A 83 4.71 16.30 11.57
N SER A 84 5.95 15.82 11.45
CA SER A 84 6.73 15.93 10.21
C SER A 84 6.09 15.09 9.10
N ILE A 85 5.80 13.82 9.41
CA ILE A 85 5.17 12.86 8.49
C ILE A 85 3.83 13.41 7.98
N SER A 86 2.94 13.81 8.88
CA SER A 86 1.62 14.33 8.53
C SER A 86 1.72 15.59 7.67
N LYS A 87 2.64 16.52 7.97
CA LYS A 87 2.82 17.75 7.18
C LYS A 87 3.24 17.44 5.74
N VAL A 88 4.14 16.48 5.54
CA VAL A 88 4.58 16.04 4.21
C VAL A 88 3.42 15.37 3.47
N SER A 89 2.75 14.40 4.10
CA SER A 89 1.68 13.64 3.45
C SER A 89 0.49 14.51 3.06
N THR A 90 0.04 15.45 3.91
CA THR A 90 -1.13 16.30 3.61
C THR A 90 -0.92 17.21 2.40
N ALA A 91 0.31 17.63 2.12
CA ALA A 91 0.62 18.46 0.94
C ALA A 91 0.89 17.62 -0.31
N VAL A 92 1.66 16.54 -0.17
CA VAL A 92 2.14 15.73 -1.30
C VAL A 92 1.04 14.84 -1.88
N VAL A 93 0.20 14.22 -1.03
CA VAL A 93 -0.78 13.21 -1.46
C VAL A 93 -1.85 13.77 -2.42
N PRO A 94 -2.48 14.93 -2.15
CA PRO A 94 -3.47 15.48 -3.08
C PRO A 94 -2.85 15.89 -4.41
N PHE A 95 -1.66 16.50 -4.37
CA PHE A 95 -0.95 16.90 -5.57
C PHE A 95 -0.57 15.70 -6.43
N MET A 96 0.05 14.66 -5.86
CA MET A 96 0.48 13.48 -6.61
C MET A 96 -0.72 12.75 -7.24
N ALA A 97 -1.85 12.65 -6.53
CA ALA A 97 -3.05 12.01 -7.06
C ALA A 97 -3.62 12.76 -8.27
N ILE A 98 -3.75 14.09 -8.19
CA ILE A 98 -4.29 14.91 -9.29
C ILE A 98 -3.40 14.78 -10.53
N VAL A 99 -2.08 14.96 -10.39
CA VAL A 99 -1.21 14.92 -11.56
C VAL A 99 -1.12 13.50 -12.15
N TYR A 100 -1.14 12.46 -11.32
CA TYR A 100 -1.17 11.07 -11.80
C TYR A 100 -2.46 10.76 -12.59
N ILE A 101 -3.62 11.20 -12.08
CA ILE A 101 -4.91 11.08 -12.77
C ILE A 101 -4.86 11.80 -14.11
N LEU A 102 -4.34 13.03 -14.17
CA LEU A 102 -4.23 13.78 -15.43
C LEU A 102 -3.31 13.09 -16.43
N GLY A 103 -2.17 12.56 -15.96
CA GLY A 103 -1.22 11.82 -16.80
C GLY A 103 -1.84 10.56 -17.41
N THR A 104 -2.45 9.71 -16.58
CA THR A 104 -3.12 8.48 -17.03
C THR A 104 -4.32 8.77 -17.95
N LEU A 105 -5.16 9.74 -17.59
CA LEU A 105 -6.29 10.15 -18.44
C LEU A 105 -5.82 10.64 -19.81
N THR A 106 -4.71 11.37 -19.86
CA THR A 106 -4.14 11.79 -21.15
C THR A 106 -3.76 10.59 -22.01
N VAL A 107 -3.05 9.59 -21.45
CA VAL A 107 -2.70 8.37 -22.21
C VAL A 107 -3.95 7.63 -22.70
N ILE A 108 -4.96 7.51 -21.84
CA ILE A 108 -6.24 6.86 -22.15
C ILE A 108 -6.98 7.62 -23.26
N LEU A 109 -7.03 8.95 -23.21
CA LEU A 109 -7.70 9.78 -24.22
C LEU A 109 -7.04 9.66 -25.60
N PHE A 110 -5.71 9.57 -25.65
CA PHE A 110 -4.97 9.31 -26.90
C PHE A 110 -5.23 7.90 -27.46
N ASN A 111 -5.73 6.98 -26.65
CA ASN A 111 -6.07 5.60 -27.03
C ASN A 111 -7.57 5.31 -26.85
N ILE A 112 -8.43 6.33 -26.91
CA ILE A 112 -9.86 6.22 -26.54
C ILE A 112 -10.60 5.17 -27.37
N GLU A 113 -10.23 5.01 -28.65
CA GLU A 113 -10.82 4.03 -29.56
C GLU A 113 -10.61 2.58 -29.11
N LYS A 114 -9.53 2.33 -28.34
CA LYS A 114 -9.20 0.98 -27.83
C LYS A 114 -9.91 0.65 -26.51
N ILE A 115 -10.60 1.61 -25.88
CA ILE A 115 -11.26 1.40 -24.59
C ILE A 115 -12.32 0.28 -24.67
N PRO A 116 -13.25 0.25 -25.65
CA PRO A 116 -14.26 -0.80 -25.70
C PRO A 116 -13.65 -2.20 -25.81
N ALA A 117 -12.64 -2.36 -26.67
CA ALA A 117 -11.91 -3.62 -26.83
C ALA A 117 -11.14 -4.01 -25.56
N THR A 118 -10.54 -3.03 -24.87
CA THR A 118 -9.82 -3.24 -23.62
C THR A 118 -10.75 -3.69 -22.48
N LEU A 119 -11.92 -3.07 -22.35
CA LEU A 119 -12.93 -3.50 -21.38
C LEU A 119 -13.43 -4.91 -21.69
N ALA A 120 -13.74 -5.20 -22.95
CA ALA A 120 -14.11 -6.55 -23.37
C ALA A 120 -13.02 -7.58 -23.03
N LEU A 121 -11.74 -7.24 -23.26
CA LEU A 121 -10.61 -8.08 -22.89
C LEU A 121 -10.57 -8.35 -21.38
N ILE A 122 -10.68 -7.33 -20.54
CA ILE A 122 -10.68 -7.49 -19.07
C ILE A 122 -11.76 -8.49 -18.62
N PHE A 123 -13.00 -8.30 -19.07
CA PHE A 123 -14.11 -9.18 -18.67
C PHE A 123 -13.98 -10.58 -19.25
N THR A 124 -13.59 -10.73 -20.51
CA THR A 124 -13.45 -12.05 -21.14
C THR A 124 -12.27 -12.84 -20.56
N SER A 125 -11.16 -12.20 -20.23
CA SER A 125 -10.02 -12.83 -19.55
C SER A 125 -10.33 -13.20 -18.10
N ALA A 126 -11.10 -12.37 -17.39
CA ALA A 126 -11.45 -12.63 -15.99
C ALA A 126 -12.57 -13.68 -15.83
N PHE A 127 -13.52 -13.76 -16.77
CA PHE A 127 -14.73 -14.58 -16.68
C PHE A 127 -14.88 -15.62 -17.80
N SER A 128 -13.79 -16.03 -18.46
CA SER A 128 -13.86 -16.93 -19.62
C SER A 128 -14.57 -18.27 -19.29
N PRO A 129 -15.69 -18.61 -19.96
CA PRO A 129 -16.47 -19.82 -19.66
C PRO A 129 -15.73 -21.14 -19.97
N THR A 130 -14.70 -21.12 -20.82
CA THR A 130 -13.89 -22.31 -21.15
C THR A 130 -13.10 -22.83 -19.94
N ALA A 131 -12.93 -22.01 -18.90
CA ALA A 131 -12.34 -22.42 -17.63
C ALA A 131 -13.23 -23.36 -16.80
N ALA A 132 -14.55 -23.41 -17.06
CA ALA A 132 -15.47 -24.25 -16.31
C ALA A 132 -15.39 -25.75 -16.70
N VAL A 133 -14.64 -26.11 -17.76
CA VAL A 133 -14.66 -27.47 -18.34
C VAL A 133 -13.27 -28.14 -18.43
N GLY A 134 -12.15 -27.48 -18.12
CA GLY A 134 -10.84 -28.16 -18.24
C GLY A 134 -9.61 -27.45 -17.66
N GLY A 135 -8.62 -28.28 -17.27
CA GLY A 135 -7.49 -27.95 -16.38
C GLY A 135 -6.64 -26.71 -16.71
N PHE A 136 -6.21 -26.51 -17.97
CA PHE A 136 -5.30 -25.40 -18.31
C PHE A 136 -5.99 -24.02 -18.34
N ALA A 137 -7.20 -23.94 -18.90
CA ALA A 137 -7.99 -22.71 -18.90
C ALA A 137 -8.43 -22.32 -17.47
N GLY A 138 -8.83 -23.30 -16.65
CA GLY A 138 -9.15 -23.10 -15.24
C GLY A 138 -7.95 -22.59 -14.41
N ALA A 139 -6.75 -23.11 -14.67
CA ALA A 139 -5.52 -22.67 -14.01
C ALA A 139 -5.21 -21.19 -14.31
N SER A 140 -5.43 -20.73 -15.55
CA SER A 140 -5.17 -19.34 -15.94
C SER A 140 -6.10 -18.34 -15.22
N ILE A 141 -7.40 -18.64 -15.09
CA ILE A 141 -8.33 -17.78 -14.34
C ILE A 141 -7.99 -17.77 -12.86
N ARG A 142 -7.70 -18.95 -12.28
CA ARG A 142 -7.27 -19.03 -10.88
C ARG A 142 -6.06 -18.15 -10.63
N MET A 143 -5.06 -18.20 -11.52
CA MET A 143 -3.86 -17.37 -11.42
C MET A 143 -4.18 -15.88 -11.56
N ALA A 144 -5.05 -15.50 -12.51
CA ALA A 144 -5.50 -14.11 -12.68
C ALA A 144 -6.20 -13.57 -11.43
N ILE A 145 -7.13 -14.34 -10.85
CA ILE A 145 -7.82 -13.97 -9.60
C ILE A 145 -6.83 -13.90 -8.44
N GLN A 146 -5.96 -14.90 -8.29
CA GLN A 146 -4.98 -14.93 -7.20
C GLN A 146 -4.04 -13.72 -7.27
N ASN A 147 -3.49 -13.43 -8.44
CA ASN A 147 -2.59 -12.28 -8.64
C ASN A 147 -3.34 -10.96 -8.49
N GLY A 148 -4.56 -10.85 -9.02
CA GLY A 148 -5.40 -9.67 -8.87
C GLY A 148 -5.77 -9.38 -7.41
N VAL A 149 -6.17 -10.40 -6.66
CA VAL A 149 -6.47 -10.27 -5.23
C VAL A 149 -5.20 -9.96 -4.42
N ALA A 150 -4.09 -10.66 -4.67
CA ALA A 150 -2.84 -10.42 -3.95
C ALA A 150 -2.34 -8.98 -4.15
N ARG A 151 -2.29 -8.49 -5.40
CA ARG A 151 -1.85 -7.13 -5.70
C ARG A 151 -2.89 -6.07 -5.31
N GLY A 152 -4.18 -6.39 -5.38
CA GLY A 152 -5.25 -5.51 -4.90
C GLY A 152 -5.20 -5.29 -3.39
N VAL A 153 -5.06 -6.36 -2.60
CA VAL A 153 -4.89 -6.30 -1.14
C VAL A 153 -3.60 -5.58 -0.76
N PHE A 154 -2.53 -5.77 -1.53
CA PHE A 154 -1.28 -5.04 -1.35
C PHE A 154 -1.47 -3.53 -1.54
N SER A 155 -2.24 -3.10 -2.55
CA SER A 155 -2.43 -1.68 -2.87
C SER A 155 -3.30 -0.96 -1.83
N ASN A 156 -4.48 -1.50 -1.54
CA ASN A 156 -5.46 -0.82 -0.69
C ASN A 156 -5.43 -1.25 0.77
N GLU A 157 -4.57 -2.20 1.11
CA GLU A 157 -4.38 -2.72 2.46
C GLU A 157 -5.63 -3.34 3.11
N SER A 158 -6.61 -3.74 2.28
CA SER A 158 -7.88 -4.29 2.76
C SER A 158 -7.65 -5.59 3.52
N GLY A 159 -8.18 -5.65 4.74
CA GLY A 159 -8.04 -6.83 5.59
C GLY A 159 -6.69 -6.96 6.32
N LEU A 160 -5.69 -6.11 6.02
CA LEU A 160 -4.42 -6.09 6.77
C LEU A 160 -4.59 -5.51 8.17
N GLY A 161 -5.44 -4.49 8.33
CA GLY A 161 -5.62 -3.81 9.62
C GLY A 161 -4.61 -2.70 9.93
N SER A 162 -3.79 -2.31 8.94
CA SER A 162 -2.86 -1.18 9.02
C SER A 162 -3.57 0.18 9.02
N ALA A 163 -4.49 0.43 8.08
CA ALA A 163 -5.19 1.71 7.94
C ALA A 163 -5.89 2.22 9.23
N PRO A 164 -6.53 1.36 10.05
CA PRO A 164 -7.08 1.76 11.34
C PRO A 164 -6.06 2.36 12.33
N ILE A 165 -4.76 2.06 12.19
CA ILE A 165 -3.69 2.62 13.04
C ILE A 165 -3.56 4.14 12.80
N ALA A 166 -3.62 4.56 11.52
CA ALA A 166 -3.69 5.98 11.16
C ALA A 166 -5.02 6.60 11.61
N ALA A 167 -6.13 5.92 11.33
CA ALA A 167 -7.47 6.41 11.64
C ALA A 167 -7.65 6.67 13.14
N ALA A 168 -7.02 5.88 14.00
CA ALA A 168 -7.04 6.08 15.44
C ALA A 168 -6.40 7.41 15.89
N ALA A 169 -5.48 7.98 15.11
CA ALA A 169 -4.88 9.28 15.42
C ALA A 169 -5.76 10.48 15.03
N ALA A 170 -6.84 10.25 14.27
CA ALA A 170 -7.76 11.29 13.88
C ALA A 170 -8.53 11.84 15.10
N LYS A 171 -8.75 13.15 15.11
CA LYS A 171 -9.56 13.81 16.13
C LYS A 171 -11.02 13.77 15.69
N THR A 172 -11.69 12.68 15.98
CA THR A 172 -13.14 12.51 15.78
C THR A 172 -13.84 12.21 17.10
N ASN A 173 -15.10 12.59 17.21
CA ASN A 173 -15.99 12.17 18.31
C ASN A 173 -16.81 10.93 17.94
N GLU A 174 -16.90 10.60 16.64
CA GLU A 174 -17.72 9.52 16.11
C GLU A 174 -16.87 8.50 15.33
N PRO A 175 -16.74 7.25 15.81
CA PRO A 175 -15.91 6.24 15.16
C PRO A 175 -16.44 5.84 13.79
N VAL A 176 -17.75 5.90 13.57
CA VAL A 176 -18.38 5.57 12.29
C VAL A 176 -18.03 6.60 11.23
N GLU A 177 -18.05 7.90 11.55
CA GLU A 177 -17.64 8.96 10.64
C GLU A 177 -16.20 8.76 10.16
N GLN A 178 -15.27 8.50 11.10
CA GLN A 178 -13.89 8.23 10.74
C GLN A 178 -13.71 6.92 9.96
N GLY A 179 -14.55 5.91 10.22
CA GLY A 179 -14.61 4.69 9.42
C GLY A 179 -15.03 4.95 7.97
N LEU A 180 -16.04 5.81 7.76
CA LEU A 180 -16.50 6.20 6.42
C LEU A 180 -15.42 6.99 5.67
N ILE A 181 -14.73 7.92 6.34
CA ILE A 181 -13.58 8.64 5.76
C ILE A 181 -12.46 7.65 5.42
N SER A 182 -12.14 6.72 6.31
CA SER A 182 -11.08 5.73 6.05
C SER A 182 -11.41 4.82 4.86
N MET A 183 -12.70 4.50 4.64
CA MET A 183 -13.15 3.67 3.52
C MET A 183 -12.96 4.35 2.16
N THR A 184 -12.95 5.69 2.10
CA THR A 184 -12.69 6.39 0.83
C THR A 184 -11.27 6.14 0.31
N GLY A 185 -10.33 5.74 1.19
CA GLY A 185 -8.97 5.37 0.80
C GLY A 185 -8.96 4.23 -0.23
N THR A 186 -9.67 3.13 0.03
CA THR A 186 -9.78 2.00 -0.89
C THR A 186 -10.45 2.37 -2.21
N PHE A 187 -11.46 3.26 -2.18
CA PHE A 187 -12.13 3.74 -3.38
C PHE A 187 -11.17 4.55 -4.27
N ILE A 188 -10.45 5.51 -3.69
CA ILE A 188 -9.50 6.35 -4.42
C ILE A 188 -8.34 5.50 -4.95
N ASP A 189 -7.75 4.65 -4.10
CA ASP A 189 -6.62 3.82 -4.47
C ASP A 189 -6.99 2.83 -5.59
N THR A 190 -7.92 1.91 -5.33
CA THR A 190 -8.17 0.79 -6.24
C THR A 190 -9.06 1.19 -7.41
N LEU A 191 -10.22 1.80 -7.12
CA LEU A 191 -11.21 2.03 -8.17
C LEU A 191 -10.85 3.19 -9.09
N ILE A 192 -10.09 4.17 -8.60
CA ILE A 192 -9.59 5.28 -9.42
C ILE A 192 -8.16 5.02 -9.87
N ILE A 193 -7.18 5.04 -8.96
CA ILE A 193 -5.76 5.06 -9.33
C ILE A 193 -5.31 3.74 -9.97
N CYS A 194 -5.61 2.58 -9.37
CA CYS A 194 -5.22 1.29 -9.96
C CYS A 194 -5.97 0.99 -11.26
N THR A 195 -7.27 1.31 -11.34
CA THR A 195 -8.04 1.17 -12.59
C THR A 195 -7.43 2.02 -13.71
N LEU A 196 -7.10 3.29 -13.45
CA LEU A 196 -6.47 4.16 -14.44
C LEU A 196 -5.11 3.63 -14.87
N THR A 197 -4.32 3.10 -13.93
CA THR A 197 -3.02 2.48 -14.21
C THR A 197 -3.19 1.24 -15.10
N GLY A 198 -4.08 0.32 -14.72
CA GLY A 198 -4.34 -0.90 -15.49
C GLY A 198 -4.88 -0.59 -16.89
N LEU A 199 -5.82 0.34 -17.01
CA LEU A 199 -6.32 0.79 -18.32
C LEU A 199 -5.21 1.41 -19.15
N THR A 200 -4.39 2.28 -18.58
CA THR A 200 -3.24 2.90 -19.28
C THR A 200 -2.30 1.86 -19.86
N ILE A 201 -1.97 0.81 -19.09
CA ILE A 201 -1.13 -0.30 -19.55
C ILE A 201 -1.82 -1.11 -20.67
N LEU A 202 -3.10 -1.41 -20.51
CA LEU A 202 -3.82 -2.27 -21.45
C LEU A 202 -4.10 -1.57 -22.79
N VAL A 203 -4.53 -0.31 -22.78
CA VAL A 203 -4.84 0.45 -24.01
C VAL A 203 -3.60 0.74 -24.85
N THR A 204 -2.43 0.86 -24.21
CA THR A 204 -1.15 1.06 -24.90
C THR A 204 -0.59 -0.23 -25.49
N GLY A 205 -1.01 -1.40 -24.99
CA GLY A 205 -0.61 -2.72 -25.51
C GLY A 205 0.79 -3.19 -25.07
N VAL A 206 1.49 -2.40 -24.25
CA VAL A 206 2.85 -2.69 -23.77
C VAL A 206 2.93 -3.94 -22.87
N TRP A 207 1.78 -4.38 -22.34
CA TRP A 207 1.64 -5.57 -21.50
C TRP A 207 1.91 -6.90 -22.21
N SER A 208 2.01 -6.88 -23.54
CA SER A 208 2.29 -8.09 -24.34
C SER A 208 3.79 -8.37 -24.51
N GLY A 209 4.67 -7.49 -24.03
CA GLY A 209 6.13 -7.68 -24.06
C GLY A 209 6.70 -8.26 -22.76
N ASP A 210 8.03 -8.22 -22.64
CA ASP A 210 8.77 -8.79 -21.51
C ASP A 210 8.98 -7.81 -20.34
N LEU A 211 8.44 -6.59 -20.44
CA LEU A 211 8.57 -5.57 -19.40
C LEU A 211 7.64 -5.87 -18.22
N ASN A 212 8.15 -5.67 -17.01
CA ASN A 212 7.41 -5.85 -15.76
C ASN A 212 7.55 -4.63 -14.85
N GLY A 213 6.75 -4.60 -13.78
CA GLY A 213 6.88 -3.62 -12.70
C GLY A 213 6.89 -2.17 -13.16
N VAL A 214 7.88 -1.41 -12.69
CA VAL A 214 8.01 0.02 -12.98
C VAL A 214 8.34 0.25 -14.45
N ALA A 215 9.22 -0.55 -15.05
CA ALA A 215 9.56 -0.44 -16.46
C ALA A 215 8.33 -0.55 -17.38
N LEU A 216 7.39 -1.44 -17.06
CA LEU A 216 6.14 -1.60 -17.82
C LEU A 216 5.28 -0.33 -17.83
N THR A 217 5.10 0.28 -16.65
CA THR A 217 4.31 1.51 -16.50
C THR A 217 5.00 2.71 -17.16
N GLN A 218 6.33 2.82 -17.03
CA GLN A 218 7.12 3.85 -17.72
C GLN A 218 7.00 3.71 -19.26
N SER A 219 7.03 2.48 -19.78
CA SER A 219 6.82 2.21 -21.20
C SER A 219 5.44 2.63 -21.67
N ALA A 220 4.37 2.38 -20.89
CA ALA A 220 3.02 2.82 -21.24
C ALA A 220 2.96 4.35 -21.38
N PHE A 221 3.53 5.10 -20.43
CA PHE A 221 3.58 6.57 -20.49
C PHE A 221 4.43 7.09 -21.67
N SER A 222 5.49 6.37 -22.04
CA SER A 222 6.35 6.74 -23.15
C SER A 222 5.64 6.72 -24.51
N THR A 223 4.56 5.95 -24.65
CA THR A 223 3.80 5.86 -25.92
C THR A 223 3.14 7.19 -26.32
N VAL A 224 2.84 8.06 -25.34
CA VAL A 224 2.18 9.35 -25.57
C VAL A 224 3.12 10.51 -25.25
N PHE A 225 3.87 10.41 -24.17
CA PHE A 225 4.74 11.50 -23.71
C PHE A 225 6.21 11.33 -24.13
N SER A 226 6.54 10.30 -24.92
CA SER A 226 7.92 10.00 -25.32
C SER A 226 8.84 9.98 -24.08
N HIS A 227 9.99 10.64 -24.14
CA HIS A 227 10.99 10.73 -23.07
C HIS A 227 10.48 11.44 -21.81
N PHE A 228 9.46 12.31 -21.92
CA PHE A 228 8.88 13.01 -20.77
C PHE A 228 8.04 12.06 -19.89
N GLY A 229 7.44 11.01 -20.47
CA GLY A 229 6.57 10.08 -19.77
C GLY A 229 7.25 9.34 -18.62
N PRO A 230 8.36 8.61 -18.86
CA PRO A 230 9.12 7.94 -17.81
C PRO A 230 9.64 8.89 -16.72
N ALA A 231 10.09 10.08 -17.09
CA ALA A 231 10.57 11.08 -16.14
C ALA A 231 9.45 11.59 -15.23
N LEU A 232 8.30 11.90 -15.82
CA LEU A 232 7.10 12.31 -15.09
C LEU A 232 6.64 11.23 -14.11
N LEU A 233 6.58 9.98 -14.57
CA LEU A 233 6.19 8.84 -13.73
C LEU A 233 7.20 8.59 -12.60
N THR A 234 8.50 8.78 -12.86
CA THR A 234 9.55 8.64 -11.83
C THR A 234 9.33 9.63 -10.68
N ILE A 235 9.01 10.88 -10.99
CA ILE A 235 8.71 11.89 -9.98
C ILE A 235 7.50 11.45 -9.12
N PHE A 236 6.43 10.96 -9.75
CA PHE A 236 5.26 10.48 -9.01
C PHE A 236 5.60 9.29 -8.14
N LEU A 237 6.28 8.30 -8.71
CA LEU A 237 6.62 7.08 -8.01
C LEU A 237 7.46 7.40 -6.77
N VAL A 238 8.45 8.30 -6.88
CA VAL A 238 9.24 8.76 -5.74
C VAL A 238 8.35 9.37 -4.67
N LEU A 239 7.42 10.25 -5.03
CA LEU A 239 6.50 10.89 -4.06
C LEU A 239 5.55 9.86 -3.42
N PHE A 240 4.92 9.00 -4.21
CA PHE A 240 4.03 7.94 -3.74
C PHE A 240 4.76 7.01 -2.76
N ALA A 241 5.82 6.37 -3.24
CA ALA A 241 6.59 5.41 -2.47
C ALA A 241 7.20 6.06 -1.21
N PHE A 242 7.69 7.29 -1.29
CA PHE A 242 8.20 8.01 -0.11
C PHE A 242 7.10 8.24 0.94
N THR A 243 5.91 8.73 0.54
CA THR A 243 4.80 8.93 1.49
C THR A 243 4.32 7.62 2.11
N THR A 244 4.31 6.52 1.35
CA THR A 244 4.01 5.17 1.84
C THR A 244 5.05 4.71 2.87
N ILE A 245 6.35 4.89 2.61
CA ILE A 245 7.43 4.57 3.56
C ILE A 245 7.21 5.31 4.89
N LEU A 246 6.89 6.61 4.84
CA LEU A 246 6.65 7.38 6.06
C LEU A 246 5.39 6.94 6.82
N GLY A 247 4.31 6.61 6.11
CA GLY A 247 3.08 6.09 6.71
C GLY A 247 3.31 4.76 7.43
N TRP A 248 3.99 3.83 6.76
CA TRP A 248 4.31 2.51 7.31
C TRP A 248 5.34 2.54 8.43
N ASN A 249 6.25 3.52 8.43
CA ASN A 249 7.07 3.78 9.61
C ASN A 249 6.20 4.06 10.84
N TYR A 250 5.20 4.92 10.71
CA TYR A 250 4.29 5.21 11.82
C TYR A 250 3.48 3.97 12.23
N TYR A 251 2.96 3.20 11.26
CA TYR A 251 2.18 1.99 11.56
C TYR A 251 3.01 0.95 12.32
N GLY A 252 4.21 0.65 11.82
CA GLY A 252 5.11 -0.28 12.49
C GLY A 252 5.62 0.27 13.83
N GLU A 253 5.80 1.59 13.97
CA GLU A 253 6.16 2.21 15.25
C GLU A 253 5.07 1.99 16.31
N ARG A 254 3.78 2.14 15.95
CA ARG A 254 2.67 1.85 16.89
C ARG A 254 2.61 0.36 17.26
N CYS A 255 2.85 -0.53 16.32
CA CYS A 255 2.97 -1.96 16.59
C CYS A 255 4.16 -2.28 17.50
N PHE A 256 5.31 -1.66 17.27
CA PHE A 256 6.50 -1.82 18.09
C PHE A 256 6.32 -1.26 19.51
N GLU A 257 5.67 -0.10 19.63
CA GLU A 257 5.33 0.52 20.91
C GLU A 257 4.41 -0.37 21.75
N PHE A 258 3.44 -1.04 21.14
CA PHE A 258 2.59 -2.02 21.84
C PHE A 258 3.41 -3.18 22.44
N LEU A 259 4.47 -3.63 21.77
CA LEU A 259 5.30 -4.77 22.19
C LEU A 259 6.36 -4.40 23.24
N PHE A 260 7.03 -3.27 23.05
CA PHE A 260 8.25 -2.91 23.78
C PHE A 260 8.14 -1.59 24.54
N GLY A 261 7.02 -0.87 24.39
CA GLY A 261 6.78 0.44 24.99
C GLY A 261 7.54 1.58 24.29
N VAL A 262 7.23 2.81 24.72
CA VAL A 262 7.73 4.04 24.09
C VAL A 262 9.25 4.23 24.19
N ARG A 263 9.90 3.62 25.18
CA ARG A 263 11.34 3.83 25.47
C ARG A 263 12.24 3.41 24.30
N PHE A 264 11.83 2.43 23.51
CA PHE A 264 12.63 1.84 22.44
C PHE A 264 12.21 2.29 21.03
N ILE A 265 11.32 3.28 20.90
CA ILE A 265 10.88 3.79 19.59
C ILE A 265 12.06 4.29 18.75
N TRP A 266 13.06 4.93 19.37
CA TRP A 266 14.24 5.40 18.65
C TRP A 266 15.01 4.25 17.98
N LEU A 267 15.06 3.07 18.61
CA LEU A 267 15.70 1.88 18.05
C LEU A 267 14.93 1.37 16.83
N TYR A 268 13.59 1.33 16.92
CA TYR A 268 12.74 0.98 15.78
C TYR A 268 13.00 1.92 14.59
N ARG A 269 13.09 3.24 14.83
CA ARG A 269 13.38 4.22 13.78
C ARG A 269 14.74 4.02 13.12
N VAL A 270 15.78 3.74 13.91
CA VAL A 270 17.11 3.41 13.37
C VAL A 270 17.04 2.18 12.49
N VAL A 271 16.44 1.09 12.98
CA VAL A 271 16.28 -0.16 12.21
C VAL A 271 15.51 0.10 10.93
N PHE A 272 14.40 0.83 10.99
CA PHE A 272 13.59 1.16 9.82
C PHE A 272 14.39 1.89 8.74
N VAL A 273 15.19 2.90 9.11
CA VAL A 273 16.05 3.63 8.16
C VAL A 273 17.12 2.72 7.55
N VAL A 274 17.71 1.82 8.34
CA VAL A 274 18.64 0.81 7.82
C VAL A 274 17.95 -0.12 6.82
N MET A 275 16.72 -0.55 7.10
CA MET A 275 15.96 -1.39 6.16
C MET A 275 15.63 -0.66 4.86
N VAL A 276 15.36 0.65 4.91
CA VAL A 276 15.21 1.48 3.70
C VAL A 276 16.49 1.47 2.85
N LEU A 277 17.66 1.59 3.48
CA LEU A 277 18.94 1.50 2.78
C LEU A 277 19.13 0.11 2.12
N LEU A 278 18.79 -0.96 2.85
CA LEU A 278 18.96 -2.33 2.37
C LEU A 278 17.99 -2.72 1.26
N GLY A 279 16.81 -2.09 1.19
CA GLY A 279 15.78 -2.43 0.21
C GLY A 279 16.20 -2.25 -1.26
N GLY A 280 17.19 -1.39 -1.53
CA GLY A 280 17.72 -1.17 -2.89
C GLY A 280 18.60 -2.30 -3.42
N PHE A 281 18.96 -3.29 -2.58
CA PHE A 281 19.86 -4.39 -2.92
C PHE A 281 19.15 -5.74 -3.08
N ILE A 282 17.82 -5.78 -2.96
CA ILE A 282 17.02 -7.01 -3.02
C ILE A 282 16.30 -7.09 -4.37
N GLU A 283 16.34 -8.26 -5.00
CA GLU A 283 15.65 -8.52 -6.27
C GLU A 283 14.12 -8.44 -6.13
N LEU A 284 13.46 -7.94 -7.19
CA LEU A 284 12.02 -7.65 -7.23
C LEU A 284 11.16 -8.85 -6.81
N ASP A 285 11.42 -10.05 -7.35
CA ASP A 285 10.63 -11.25 -7.06
C ASP A 285 10.72 -11.66 -5.59
N MET A 286 11.91 -11.57 -5.00
CA MET A 286 12.13 -11.85 -3.58
C MET A 286 11.38 -10.83 -2.71
N VAL A 287 11.40 -9.55 -3.09
CA VAL A 287 10.68 -8.49 -2.39
C VAL A 287 9.17 -8.77 -2.36
N TRP A 288 8.56 -9.18 -3.48
CA TRP A 288 7.14 -9.50 -3.52
C TRP A 288 6.78 -10.74 -2.71
N ILE A 289 7.59 -11.80 -2.75
CA ILE A 289 7.37 -13.02 -1.96
C ILE A 289 7.38 -12.70 -0.46
N ILE A 290 8.40 -11.97 -0.01
CA ILE A 290 8.51 -11.55 1.39
C ILE A 290 7.29 -10.71 1.78
N ALA A 291 6.92 -9.73 0.96
CA ALA A 291 5.77 -8.87 1.20
C ALA A 291 4.46 -9.65 1.34
N ASP A 292 4.19 -10.61 0.43
CA ASP A 292 2.98 -11.41 0.47
C ASP A 292 2.89 -12.27 1.74
N ILE A 293 4.02 -12.83 2.20
CA ILE A 293 4.09 -13.62 3.44
C ILE A 293 3.78 -12.73 4.66
N VAL A 294 4.48 -11.60 4.82
CA VAL A 294 4.28 -10.74 6.00
C VAL A 294 2.87 -10.12 6.02
N ASN A 295 2.32 -9.80 4.85
CA ASN A 295 0.95 -9.33 4.69
C ASN A 295 -0.06 -10.38 5.15
N ALA A 296 0.10 -11.64 4.73
CA ALA A 296 -0.77 -12.72 5.16
C ALA A 296 -0.71 -12.93 6.68
N LEU A 297 0.48 -12.87 7.28
CA LEU A 297 0.67 -12.98 8.73
C LEU A 297 -0.03 -11.85 9.50
N MET A 298 -0.03 -10.63 8.98
CA MET A 298 -0.70 -9.47 9.60
C MET A 298 -2.23 -9.53 9.42
N ALA A 299 -2.70 -9.95 8.25
CA ALA A 299 -4.12 -10.05 7.95
C ALA A 299 -4.84 -11.08 8.82
N LEU A 300 -4.22 -12.24 9.07
CA LEU A 300 -4.83 -13.36 9.81
C LEU A 300 -5.43 -12.94 11.17
N PRO A 301 -4.68 -12.34 12.11
CA PRO A 301 -5.22 -11.93 13.40
C PRO A 301 -6.25 -10.81 13.28
N ASN A 302 -6.06 -9.88 12.34
CA ASN A 302 -7.01 -8.79 12.09
C ASN A 302 -8.36 -9.32 11.60
N LEU A 303 -8.38 -10.24 10.63
CA LEU A 303 -9.61 -10.82 10.10
C LEU A 303 -10.37 -11.64 11.14
N ILE A 304 -9.68 -12.43 11.97
CA ILE A 304 -10.30 -13.15 13.09
C ILE A 304 -11.01 -12.15 14.02
N ALA A 305 -10.32 -11.08 14.38
CA ALA A 305 -10.85 -10.08 15.29
C ALA A 305 -12.04 -9.31 14.68
N LEU A 306 -11.99 -8.95 13.40
CA LEU A 306 -13.10 -8.31 12.70
C LEU A 306 -14.35 -9.20 12.66
N LEU A 307 -14.20 -10.52 12.44
CA LEU A 307 -15.32 -11.46 12.47
C LEU A 307 -15.96 -11.51 13.86
N VAL A 308 -15.14 -11.64 14.91
CA VAL A 308 -15.61 -11.72 16.30
C VAL A 308 -16.25 -10.40 16.75
N LEU A 309 -15.68 -9.26 16.36
CA LEU A 309 -16.13 -7.92 16.76
C LEU A 309 -17.15 -7.31 15.78
N SER A 310 -17.57 -8.06 14.75
CA SER A 310 -18.59 -7.60 13.80
C SER A 310 -19.90 -7.11 14.45
N PRO A 311 -20.42 -7.70 15.57
CA PRO A 311 -21.61 -7.17 16.21
C PRO A 311 -21.44 -5.75 16.75
N VAL A 312 -20.23 -5.38 17.20
CA VAL A 312 -19.92 -4.04 17.72
C VAL A 312 -19.98 -3.02 16.59
N VAL A 313 -19.33 -3.31 15.46
CA VAL A 313 -19.34 -2.42 14.28
C VAL A 313 -20.78 -2.22 13.76
N ILE A 314 -21.57 -3.30 13.69
CA ILE A 314 -22.97 -3.24 13.28
C ILE A 314 -23.80 -2.37 14.23
N ALA A 315 -23.60 -2.51 15.55
CA ALA A 315 -24.32 -1.74 16.55
C ALA A 315 -23.99 -0.24 16.48
N GLU A 316 -22.70 0.11 16.43
CA GLU A 316 -22.24 1.50 16.32
C GLU A 316 -22.72 2.16 15.01
N THR A 317 -22.65 1.43 13.90
CA THR A 317 -23.12 1.93 12.59
C THR A 317 -24.62 2.22 12.61
N LYS A 318 -25.43 1.30 13.16
CA LYS A 318 -26.88 1.50 13.30
C LYS A 318 -27.22 2.66 14.22
N LYS A 319 -26.43 2.89 15.27
CA LYS A 319 -26.63 4.02 16.19
C LYS A 319 -26.35 5.35 15.49
N TYR A 320 -25.24 5.43 14.73
CA TYR A 320 -24.84 6.63 14.01
C TYR A 320 -25.90 7.08 12.99
N PHE A 321 -26.41 6.18 12.13
CA PHE A 321 -27.38 6.53 11.09
C PHE A 321 -28.84 6.67 11.57
N LYS A 322 -29.11 6.43 12.85
CA LYS A 322 -30.44 6.68 13.45
C LYS A 322 -30.62 8.12 13.91
N HIS A 323 -29.52 8.86 14.03
CA HIS A 323 -29.48 10.27 14.40
C HIS A 323 -29.10 11.11 13.18
#